data_AF-M3TAL0-F1
#
_entry.id   AF-M3TAL0-F1
#
_cell.length_a   1.000
_cell.length_b   1.000
_cell.length_c   1.000
_cell.angle_alpha   90.00
_cell.angle_beta   90.00
_cell.angle_gamma   90.00
#
_symmetry.space_group_name_H-M   'P 1'
#
loop_
_entity.id
_entity.type
_entity.pdbx_description
1 polymer ?
#
loop_
_entity_poly.entity_id
_entity_poly.type
_entity_poly.pdbx_seq_one_letter_code
_entity_poly.pdbx_strand_id
1 'polypeptide(L)'
;MEGGWASTYLIDQSKTRLERLGYFKEVKVETPQVPGTDDMVDVNYNVEEQPSGSITASIGFAQSAGLILGGSISQNNFLGTGNQVSIGLTRSQYQSRYNFSFTDPYFTPDGVSLGYNIFYRSTDYSKLYDSDVSYYSINSLGTGVTLGYPISETSRLTYGLSVQKDEINPGTYSADEIYDFVDREGDNFTNFKASIGWSSSTLNRGVLPTRGASQSMTGQITIPGSDLSFYKLDYRGQLFTPLTDTTALRFHTELGYGDSYGSTDGLPFYENYYAGGFNSVRGFEDSSLGPRTTPPRNPPTFSGKGQGYRDRDNSEAFGGNVLITGGVEYLFPLPFVKDQKSLRTVLFWDVGNVFSTGNCYKTPDGQDGTKNCGDISLSNMASSVGMALLESDAAKKYAVDSEKKFGPQLNKLKGLESSAKDIQDKLNKGGDKMAQAERTRLENDFRQKARDFQFQSKELNDAKAASDRDMLKLLKPRLDKAVEEVLKKGDYDLVLERGAVVDVKPQYDITRQVIERMNAGR
;
A
#
# COMPACT_ATOMS: atom_id res chain seq x y z
N MET A 1 32.28 -2.79 23.91
CA MET A 1 33.01 -2.62 25.18
C MET A 1 34.49 -2.62 24.85
N GLU A 2 35.22 -1.64 25.38
CA GLU A 2 36.68 -1.58 25.28
C GLU A 2 37.33 -2.54 26.30
N GLY A 3 38.63 -2.82 26.17
CA GLY A 3 39.36 -3.73 27.07
C GLY A 3 39.13 -5.23 26.81
N GLY A 4 38.65 -5.59 25.61
CA GLY A 4 38.57 -6.97 25.14
C GLY A 4 39.75 -7.37 24.25
N TRP A 5 39.80 -8.63 23.81
CA TRP A 5 40.79 -9.05 22.82
C TRP A 5 40.56 -8.36 21.47
N ALA A 6 41.65 -7.99 20.80
CA ALA A 6 41.56 -7.43 19.45
C ALA A 6 41.09 -8.52 18.46
N SER A 7 40.04 -8.22 17.70
CA SER A 7 39.54 -9.09 16.64
C SER A 7 39.27 -8.27 15.39
N THR A 8 40.05 -8.53 14.33
CA THR A 8 39.88 -7.87 13.02
C THR A 8 38.45 -8.01 12.52
N TYR A 9 37.83 -9.19 12.70
CA TYR A 9 36.44 -9.42 12.32
C TYR A 9 35.46 -8.47 13.04
N LEU A 10 35.59 -8.29 14.35
CA LEU A 10 34.68 -7.41 15.12
C LEU A 10 34.92 -5.94 14.80
N ILE A 11 36.16 -5.55 14.54
CA ILE A 11 36.56 -4.19 14.14
C ILE A 11 35.95 -3.85 12.76
N ASP A 12 36.07 -4.75 11.79
CA ASP A 12 35.51 -4.60 10.45
C ASP A 12 33.97 -4.64 10.47
N GLN A 13 33.38 -5.49 11.31
CA GLN A 13 31.93 -5.51 11.51
C GLN A 13 31.42 -4.18 12.10
N SER A 14 32.17 -3.59 13.03
CA SER A 14 31.83 -2.28 13.61
C SER A 14 31.94 -1.17 12.59
N LYS A 15 32.99 -1.16 11.75
CA LYS A 15 33.10 -0.26 10.58
C LYS A 15 31.88 -0.41 9.67
N THR A 16 31.52 -1.64 9.32
CA THR A 16 30.36 -1.92 8.45
C THR A 16 29.05 -1.43 9.07
N ARG A 17 28.89 -1.57 10.40
CA ARG A 17 27.71 -1.06 11.13
C ARG A 17 27.66 0.47 11.11
N LEU A 18 28.79 1.15 11.32
CA LEU A 18 28.89 2.61 11.22
C LEU A 18 28.53 3.12 9.82
N GLU A 19 29.01 2.46 8.77
CA GLU A 19 28.66 2.80 7.38
C GLU A 19 27.16 2.59 7.11
N ARG A 20 26.55 1.53 7.66
CA ARG A 20 25.11 1.25 7.53
C ARG A 20 24.19 2.26 8.22
N LEU A 21 24.69 3.06 9.17
CA LEU A 21 23.90 4.14 9.78
C LEU A 21 23.52 5.22 8.76
N GLY A 22 24.34 5.42 7.72
CA GLY A 22 24.12 6.47 6.73
C GLY A 22 24.39 7.89 7.25
N TYR A 23 24.99 8.04 8.44
CA TYR A 23 25.36 9.35 9.02
C TYR A 23 26.71 9.87 8.54
N PHE A 24 27.54 8.96 8.02
CA PHE A 24 28.91 9.25 7.60
C PHE A 24 29.08 8.91 6.13
N LYS A 25 29.72 9.80 5.38
CA LYS A 25 30.11 9.55 3.99
C LYS A 25 31.32 8.63 3.92
N GLU A 26 32.20 8.71 4.91
CA GLU A 26 33.40 7.87 5.01
C GLU A 26 33.65 7.47 6.47
N VAL A 27 34.02 6.21 6.68
CA VAL A 27 34.47 5.66 7.96
C VAL A 27 35.83 4.97 7.73
N LYS A 28 36.88 5.49 8.36
CA LYS A 28 38.23 4.91 8.36
C LYS A 28 38.51 4.35 9.74
N VAL A 29 39.16 3.19 9.77
CA VAL A 29 39.62 2.56 11.01
C VAL A 29 41.13 2.42 10.97
N GLU A 30 41.78 2.85 12.04
CA GLU A 30 43.21 2.75 12.24
C GLU A 30 43.47 2.07 13.58
N THR A 31 44.42 1.13 13.62
CA THR A 31 44.74 0.37 14.83
C THR A 31 46.19 0.56 15.25
N PRO A 32 46.59 1.74 15.75
CA PRO A 32 47.95 1.95 16.21
C PRO A 32 48.23 1.14 17.48
N GLN A 33 49.48 0.69 17.63
CA GLN A 33 49.94 0.00 18.84
C GLN A 33 50.07 1.00 19.99
N VAL A 34 49.66 0.59 21.20
CA VAL A 34 49.81 1.41 22.41
C VAL A 34 51.29 1.46 22.81
N PRO A 35 51.90 2.66 22.95
CA PRO A 35 53.32 2.78 23.28
C PRO A 35 53.69 2.09 24.61
N GLY A 36 54.76 1.30 24.59
CA GLY A 36 55.28 0.63 25.79
C GLY A 36 54.61 -0.69 26.16
N THR A 37 53.72 -1.20 25.30
CA THR A 37 53.06 -2.51 25.45
C THR A 37 53.14 -3.30 24.15
N ASP A 38 53.24 -4.63 24.24
CA ASP A 38 53.40 -5.50 23.06
C ASP A 38 52.07 -6.13 22.60
N ASP A 39 51.03 -6.05 23.43
CA ASP A 39 49.76 -6.75 23.26
C ASP A 39 48.52 -5.85 23.29
N MET A 40 48.70 -4.52 23.28
CA MET A 40 47.61 -3.55 23.26
C MET A 40 47.61 -2.71 21.97
N VAL A 41 46.41 -2.51 21.42
CA VAL A 41 46.15 -1.67 20.25
C VAL A 41 44.98 -0.73 20.55
N ASP A 42 45.09 0.52 20.14
CA ASP A 42 43.95 1.43 20.10
C ASP A 42 43.15 1.19 18.81
N VAL A 43 41.84 1.47 18.81
CA VAL A 43 40.98 1.37 17.61
C VAL A 43 40.36 2.73 17.33
N ASN A 44 40.96 3.47 16.41
CA ASN A 44 40.56 4.83 16.08
C ASN A 44 39.62 4.83 14.87
N TYR A 45 38.37 5.25 15.07
CA TYR A 45 37.42 5.47 13.99
C TYR A 45 37.40 6.95 13.57
N ASN A 46 37.97 7.23 12.40
CA ASN A 46 37.93 8.56 11.78
C ASN A 46 36.71 8.63 10.85
N VAL A 47 35.76 9.52 11.14
CA VAL A 47 34.48 9.64 10.40
C VAL A 47 34.32 11.01 9.75
N GLU A 48 33.77 11.03 8.53
CA GLU A 48 33.33 12.26 7.85
C GLU A 48 31.80 12.30 7.84
N GLU A 49 31.20 13.23 8.58
CA GLU A 49 29.75 13.41 8.65
C GLU A 49 29.13 13.79 7.30
N GLN A 50 27.89 13.35 7.07
CA GLN A 50 27.11 13.74 5.91
C GLN A 50 25.68 14.12 6.30
N PRO A 51 24.94 14.84 5.43
CA PRO A 51 23.53 15.10 5.66
C PRO A 51 22.74 13.80 5.79
N SER A 52 22.15 13.56 6.96
CA SER A 52 21.32 12.39 7.28
C SER A 52 19.83 12.57 6.95
N GLY A 53 19.51 13.63 6.20
CA GLY A 53 18.15 14.04 5.87
C GLY A 53 17.76 13.64 4.47
N SER A 54 16.53 13.19 4.30
CA SER A 54 15.95 12.84 3.01
C SER A 54 14.61 13.53 2.82
N ILE A 55 14.44 14.13 1.64
CA ILE A 55 13.15 14.63 1.17
C ILE A 55 12.75 13.75 -0.01
N THR A 56 11.58 13.14 0.10
CA THR A 56 11.00 12.28 -0.93
C THR A 56 9.71 12.91 -1.41
N ALA A 57 9.57 13.05 -2.72
CA ALA A 57 8.30 13.29 -3.36
C ALA A 57 7.97 12.06 -4.23
N SER A 58 6.71 11.69 -4.29
CA SER A 58 6.25 10.54 -5.06
C SER A 58 4.94 10.89 -5.75
N ILE A 59 4.81 10.39 -6.98
CA ILE A 59 3.60 10.48 -7.77
C ILE A 59 3.31 9.07 -8.25
N GLY A 60 2.15 8.55 -7.88
CA GLY A 60 1.63 7.27 -8.30
C GLY A 60 0.29 7.42 -9.00
N PHE A 61 -0.10 6.41 -9.76
CA PHE A 61 -1.45 6.29 -10.29
C PHE A 61 -1.91 4.86 -10.09
N ALA A 62 -3.11 4.67 -9.55
CA ALA A 62 -3.74 3.37 -9.41
C ALA A 62 -5.17 3.43 -9.95
N GLN A 63 -5.67 2.31 -10.48
CA GLN A 63 -7.03 2.25 -11.03
C GLN A 63 -8.08 2.61 -9.98
N SER A 64 -7.93 2.13 -8.74
CA SER A 64 -8.89 2.37 -7.66
C SER A 64 -8.69 3.66 -6.87
N ALA A 65 -7.46 4.16 -6.80
CA ALA A 65 -7.14 5.37 -6.03
C ALA A 65 -6.97 6.64 -6.88
N GLY A 66 -6.90 6.49 -8.20
CA GLY A 66 -6.53 7.54 -9.15
C GLY A 66 -5.12 8.05 -8.92
N LEU A 67 -4.92 9.37 -9.07
CA LEU A 67 -3.65 10.04 -8.80
C LEU A 67 -3.34 10.00 -7.30
N ILE A 68 -2.16 9.50 -6.95
CA ILE A 68 -1.61 9.48 -5.59
C ILE A 68 -0.42 10.43 -5.56
N LEU A 69 -0.47 11.44 -4.72
CA LEU A 69 0.62 12.36 -4.44
C LEU A 69 1.15 12.07 -3.04
N GLY A 70 2.44 11.81 -2.92
CA GLY A 70 3.10 11.59 -1.64
C GLY A 70 4.29 12.53 -1.47
N GLY A 71 4.51 12.97 -0.24
CA GLY A 71 5.68 13.75 0.14
C GLY A 71 6.11 13.37 1.54
N SER A 72 7.41 13.26 1.79
CA SER A 72 7.93 13.04 3.12
C SER A 72 9.26 13.72 3.34
N ILE A 73 9.47 14.19 4.56
CA ILE A 73 10.74 14.67 5.07
C ILE A 73 11.12 13.73 6.21
N SER A 74 12.34 13.20 6.17
CA SER A 74 12.90 12.37 7.24
C SER A 74 14.29 12.86 7.60
N GLN A 75 14.60 12.89 8.88
CA GLN A 75 15.92 13.17 9.42
C GLN A 75 16.31 12.02 10.33
N ASN A 76 17.27 11.21 9.92
CA ASN A 76 17.62 9.96 10.62
C ASN A 76 18.63 10.17 11.77
N ASN A 77 19.20 11.36 11.90
CA ASN A 77 20.06 11.79 12.99
C ASN A 77 19.67 13.22 13.41
N PHE A 78 18.46 13.36 13.97
CA PHE A 78 17.91 14.65 14.35
C PHE A 78 18.77 15.29 15.45
N LEU A 79 19.33 16.47 15.16
CA LEU A 79 20.22 17.21 16.06
C LEU A 79 21.46 16.42 16.53
N GLY A 80 21.92 15.42 15.78
CA GLY A 80 23.08 14.60 16.16
C GLY A 80 22.79 13.56 17.26
N THR A 81 21.53 13.35 17.61
CA THR A 81 21.13 12.47 18.74
C THR A 81 20.97 10.99 18.38
N GLY A 82 21.07 10.62 17.10
CA GLY A 82 20.71 9.30 16.59
C GLY A 82 19.19 9.07 16.43
N ASN A 83 18.36 10.00 16.90
CA ASN A 83 16.90 9.90 16.78
C ASN A 83 16.43 10.20 15.36
N GLN A 84 15.37 9.50 14.94
CA GLN A 84 14.71 9.71 13.67
C GLN A 84 13.44 10.56 13.83
N VAL A 85 13.31 11.60 13.01
CA VAL A 85 12.07 12.40 12.88
C VAL A 85 11.58 12.31 11.45
N SER A 86 10.30 12.01 11.25
CA SER A 86 9.68 12.01 9.92
C SER A 86 8.31 12.66 9.90
N ILE A 87 8.06 13.44 8.85
CA ILE A 87 6.77 14.00 8.50
C ILE A 87 6.41 13.49 7.11
N GLY A 88 5.24 12.88 6.98
CA GLY A 88 4.72 12.37 5.72
C GLY A 88 3.34 12.93 5.41
N LEU A 89 3.09 13.14 4.12
CA LEU A 89 1.76 13.38 3.57
C LEU A 89 1.53 12.46 2.39
N THR A 90 0.30 12.00 2.23
CA THR A 90 -0.14 11.27 1.05
C THR A 90 -1.57 11.65 0.74
N ARG A 91 -1.88 11.92 -0.52
CA ARG A 91 -3.21 12.35 -0.98
C ARG A 91 -3.56 11.61 -2.27
N SER A 92 -4.71 10.95 -2.26
CA SER A 92 -5.34 10.34 -3.43
C SER A 92 -6.67 11.03 -3.73
N GLN A 93 -7.47 10.47 -4.65
CA GLN A 93 -8.81 10.99 -4.93
C GLN A 93 -9.77 10.89 -3.73
N TYR A 94 -9.68 9.79 -2.96
CA TYR A 94 -10.60 9.51 -1.85
C TYR A 94 -9.94 9.58 -0.47
N GLN A 95 -8.59 9.55 -0.38
CA GLN A 95 -7.88 9.51 0.89
C GLN A 95 -6.88 10.66 1.03
N SER A 96 -6.75 11.20 2.23
CA SER A 96 -5.67 12.11 2.63
C SER A 96 -5.09 11.66 3.96
N ARG A 97 -3.77 11.50 4.03
CA ARG A 97 -3.04 11.04 5.21
C ARG A 97 -1.92 12.01 5.52
N TYR A 98 -1.81 12.36 6.79
CA TYR A 98 -0.69 13.11 7.36
C TYR A 98 -0.15 12.33 8.53
N ASN A 99 1.16 12.18 8.63
CA ASN A 99 1.79 11.49 9.73
C ASN A 99 3.03 12.24 10.21
N PHE A 100 3.21 12.25 11.51
CA PHE A 100 4.44 12.61 12.19
C PHE A 100 4.92 11.38 12.96
N SER A 101 6.22 11.12 12.95
CA SER A 101 6.84 10.09 13.77
C SER A 101 8.17 10.55 14.34
N PHE A 102 8.40 10.26 15.61
CA PHE A 102 9.68 10.33 16.28
C PHE A 102 10.09 8.92 16.68
N THR A 103 11.36 8.54 16.54
CA THR A 103 11.85 7.22 16.95
C THR A 103 13.26 7.34 17.52
N ASP A 104 13.43 6.82 18.73
CA ASP A 104 14.72 6.50 19.31
C ASP A 104 15.04 5.02 18.98
N PRO A 105 15.99 4.75 18.06
CA PRO A 105 16.33 3.38 17.67
C PRO A 105 17.09 2.60 18.76
N TYR A 106 17.67 3.28 19.75
CA TYR A 106 18.48 2.69 20.84
C TYR A 106 18.04 3.21 22.21
N PHE A 107 16.73 3.21 22.47
CA PHE A 107 16.16 3.53 23.79
C PHE A 107 16.78 2.66 24.90
N THR A 108 17.21 1.44 24.55
CA THR A 108 18.10 0.63 25.37
C THR A 108 19.40 0.31 24.62
N PRO A 109 20.50 0.00 25.34
CA PRO A 109 21.77 -0.38 24.72
C PRO A 109 21.69 -1.57 23.74
N ASP A 110 20.71 -2.45 23.92
CA ASP A 110 20.53 -3.66 23.11
C ASP A 110 19.73 -3.43 21.81
N GLY A 111 19.40 -2.18 21.48
CA GLY A 111 18.70 -1.82 20.23
C GLY A 111 17.18 -1.95 20.31
N VAL A 112 16.61 -1.97 21.52
CA VAL A 112 15.17 -1.74 21.70
C VAL A 112 14.86 -0.32 21.29
N SER A 113 13.92 -0.16 20.37
CA SER A 113 13.50 1.15 19.87
C SER A 113 12.24 1.64 20.56
N LEU A 114 12.14 2.94 20.81
CA LEU A 114 10.93 3.60 21.30
C LEU A 114 10.46 4.65 20.28
N GLY A 115 9.23 4.52 19.82
CA GLY A 115 8.63 5.37 18.81
C GLY A 115 7.36 6.07 19.30
N TYR A 116 7.15 7.29 18.82
CA TYR A 116 5.92 8.06 18.99
C TYR A 116 5.39 8.44 17.62
N ASN A 117 4.09 8.32 17.40
CA ASN A 117 3.47 8.69 16.14
C ASN A 117 2.20 9.49 16.36
N ILE A 118 1.94 10.46 15.48
CA ILE A 118 0.66 11.17 15.39
C ILE A 118 0.23 11.08 13.93
N PHE A 119 -1.03 10.76 13.68
CA PHE A 119 -1.57 10.69 12.33
C PHE A 119 -2.96 11.31 12.24
N TYR A 120 -3.24 11.91 11.09
CA TYR A 120 -4.58 12.26 10.66
C TYR A 120 -4.85 11.57 9.33
N ARG A 121 -6.00 10.92 9.20
CA ARG A 121 -6.43 10.22 7.98
C ARG A 121 -7.88 10.58 7.71
N SER A 122 -8.16 11.14 6.54
CA SER A 122 -9.50 11.36 6.02
C SER A 122 -9.72 10.44 4.84
N THR A 123 -10.77 9.63 4.87
CA THR A 123 -11.17 8.72 3.78
C THR A 123 -12.61 9.04 3.41
N ASP A 124 -12.87 9.27 2.14
CA ASP A 124 -14.16 9.73 1.64
C ASP A 124 -14.54 8.97 0.36
N TYR A 125 -15.28 7.88 0.53
CA TYR A 125 -15.74 7.02 -0.55
C TYR A 125 -16.80 7.67 -1.43
N SER A 126 -17.43 8.78 -0.98
CA SER A 126 -18.36 9.56 -1.83
C SER A 126 -17.70 10.14 -3.09
N LYS A 127 -16.37 10.27 -3.08
CA LYS A 127 -15.59 10.76 -4.22
C LYS A 127 -15.32 9.70 -5.29
N LEU A 128 -15.53 8.42 -4.98
CA LEU A 128 -15.42 7.34 -5.93
C LEU A 128 -16.78 7.13 -6.62
N TYR A 129 -17.02 7.91 -7.67
CA TYR A 129 -18.16 7.65 -8.55
C TYR A 129 -17.89 6.34 -9.29
N ASP A 130 -18.81 5.38 -9.22
CA ASP A 130 -18.73 4.07 -9.89
C ASP A 130 -17.75 3.06 -9.24
N SER A 131 -17.45 3.18 -7.95
CA SER A 131 -16.73 2.12 -7.22
C SER A 131 -17.65 1.05 -6.66
N ASP A 132 -17.10 -0.14 -6.52
CA ASP A 132 -17.73 -1.31 -5.92
C ASP A 132 -17.77 -1.25 -4.37
N VAL A 133 -17.56 -0.09 -3.73
CA VAL A 133 -17.57 0.10 -2.26
C VAL A 133 -18.59 1.15 -1.86
N SER A 134 -19.26 0.95 -0.72
CA SER A 134 -20.34 1.82 -0.27
C SER A 134 -19.92 3.22 0.17
N TYR A 135 -20.84 4.16 0.00
CA TYR A 135 -20.63 5.57 0.31
C TYR A 135 -20.56 5.80 1.81
N TYR A 136 -19.43 6.33 2.29
CA TYR A 136 -19.29 6.97 3.59
C TYR A 136 -18.00 7.76 3.64
N SER A 137 -17.85 8.59 4.67
CA SER A 137 -16.58 9.23 4.99
C SER A 137 -16.21 9.02 6.44
N ILE A 138 -14.90 8.94 6.71
CA ILE A 138 -14.34 8.77 8.04
C ILE A 138 -13.10 9.65 8.20
N ASN A 139 -13.06 10.39 9.30
CA ASN A 139 -11.90 11.14 9.75
C ASN A 139 -11.33 10.48 11.00
N SER A 140 -10.09 10.00 10.92
CA SER A 140 -9.36 9.38 12.02
C SER A 140 -8.21 10.29 12.46
N LEU A 141 -8.19 10.70 13.72
CA LEU A 141 -7.03 11.32 14.38
C LEU A 141 -6.49 10.34 15.41
N GLY A 142 -5.21 10.02 15.36
CA GLY A 142 -4.63 9.10 16.33
C GLY A 142 -3.22 9.46 16.75
N THR A 143 -2.86 9.01 17.94
CA THR A 143 -1.50 9.08 18.48
C THR A 143 -1.14 7.75 19.12
N GLY A 144 0.13 7.39 19.13
CA GLY A 144 0.57 6.13 19.70
C GLY A 144 2.03 6.11 20.13
N VAL A 145 2.33 5.13 20.98
CA VAL A 145 3.67 4.75 21.41
C VAL A 145 3.93 3.34 20.94
N THR A 146 5.11 3.11 20.38
CA THR A 146 5.53 1.79 19.87
C THR A 146 6.89 1.42 20.43
N LEU A 147 7.03 0.22 20.98
CA LEU A 147 8.29 -0.36 21.43
C LEU A 147 8.68 -1.52 20.50
N GLY A 148 9.88 -1.48 19.94
CA GLY A 148 10.37 -2.49 19.01
C GLY A 148 11.56 -3.26 19.58
N TYR A 149 11.36 -4.53 19.92
CA TYR A 149 12.37 -5.42 20.49
C TYR A 149 13.00 -6.31 19.40
N PRO A 150 14.29 -6.16 19.06
CA PRO A 150 14.98 -7.05 18.14
C PRO A 150 15.23 -8.41 18.80
N ILE A 151 14.66 -9.49 18.26
CA ILE A 151 14.93 -10.86 18.74
C ILE A 151 16.20 -11.41 18.09
N SER A 152 16.42 -11.07 16.81
CA SER A 152 17.57 -11.48 16.02
C SER A 152 17.84 -10.45 14.92
N GLU A 153 18.88 -10.65 14.11
CA GLU A 153 19.17 -9.80 12.95
C GLU A 153 18.04 -9.83 11.89
N THR A 154 17.18 -10.84 11.93
CA THR A 154 16.11 -11.07 10.95
C THR A 154 14.71 -11.04 11.54
N SER A 155 14.55 -10.83 12.84
CA SER A 155 13.25 -10.95 13.53
C SER A 155 13.06 -9.89 14.62
N ARG A 156 11.85 -9.31 14.68
CA ARG A 156 11.51 -8.23 15.61
C ARG A 156 10.12 -8.42 16.19
N LEU A 157 9.97 -8.16 17.49
CA LEU A 157 8.68 -7.95 18.15
C LEU A 157 8.38 -6.47 18.26
N THR A 158 7.12 -6.12 18.09
CA THR A 158 6.63 -4.74 18.20
C THR A 158 5.46 -4.73 19.16
N TYR A 159 5.46 -3.83 20.13
CA TYR A 159 4.35 -3.59 21.04
C TYR A 159 3.86 -2.17 20.82
N GLY A 160 2.56 -1.97 20.70
CA GLY A 160 1.99 -0.66 20.44
C GLY A 160 0.83 -0.36 21.37
N LEU A 161 0.76 0.88 21.86
CA LEU A 161 -0.40 1.45 22.52
C LEU A 161 -0.80 2.72 21.76
N SER A 162 -2.08 2.88 21.45
CA SER A 162 -2.56 4.03 20.69
C SER A 162 -3.94 4.47 21.12
N VAL A 163 -4.24 5.75 20.88
CA VAL A 163 -5.57 6.34 21.00
C VAL A 163 -5.97 6.83 19.63
N GLN A 164 -7.16 6.47 19.18
CA GLN A 164 -7.70 6.86 17.88
C GLN A 164 -9.11 7.41 18.08
N LYS A 165 -9.34 8.62 17.60
CA LYS A 165 -10.65 9.24 17.48
C LYS A 165 -11.12 9.13 16.03
N ASP A 166 -12.27 8.51 15.82
CA ASP A 166 -12.91 8.32 14.52
C ASP A 166 -14.23 9.10 14.48
N GLU A 167 -14.44 9.85 13.41
CA GLU A 167 -15.70 10.55 13.12
C GLU A 167 -16.23 10.06 11.78
N ILE A 168 -17.41 9.46 11.80
CA ILE A 168 -18.06 8.84 10.66
C ILE A 168 -19.16 9.77 10.16
N ASN A 169 -19.25 9.93 8.85
CA ASN A 169 -20.43 10.52 8.22
C ASN A 169 -20.94 9.52 7.18
N PRO A 170 -22.13 8.93 7.38
CA PRO A 170 -22.69 7.98 6.43
C PRO A 170 -22.85 8.67 5.07
N GLY A 171 -23.30 9.91 4.99
CA GLY A 171 -23.65 10.57 3.73
C GLY A 171 -25.01 10.09 3.20
N THR A 172 -25.48 10.63 2.06
CA THR A 172 -26.89 10.49 1.67
C THR A 172 -27.26 9.13 1.07
N TYR A 173 -26.38 8.47 0.31
CA TYR A 173 -26.75 7.31 -0.53
C TYR A 173 -26.13 5.99 -0.06
N SER A 174 -25.86 5.91 1.23
CA SER A 174 -25.08 4.85 1.86
C SER A 174 -25.95 3.65 2.15
N ALA A 175 -25.34 2.47 2.16
CA ALA A 175 -26.03 1.23 2.46
C ALA A 175 -26.74 1.25 3.83
N ASP A 176 -27.80 0.45 3.94
CA ASP A 176 -28.62 0.36 5.16
C ASP A 176 -27.74 -0.05 6.37
N GLU A 177 -26.76 -0.92 6.17
CA GLU A 177 -25.84 -1.40 7.22
C GLU A 177 -25.02 -0.26 7.86
N ILE A 178 -24.62 0.75 7.07
CA ILE A 178 -23.83 1.88 7.58
C ILE A 178 -24.71 2.77 8.46
N TYR A 179 -25.94 3.03 8.01
CA TYR A 179 -26.90 3.81 8.79
C TYR A 179 -27.34 3.09 10.05
N ASP A 180 -27.54 1.78 9.98
CA ASP A 180 -27.87 0.92 11.12
C ASP A 180 -26.76 0.95 12.18
N PHE A 181 -25.50 0.78 11.76
CA PHE A 181 -24.35 0.89 12.66
C PHE A 181 -24.30 2.25 13.36
N VAL A 182 -24.47 3.33 12.60
CA VAL A 182 -24.45 4.70 13.15
C VAL A 182 -25.62 4.97 14.10
N ASP A 183 -26.79 4.39 13.85
CA ASP A 183 -27.96 4.51 14.75
C ASP A 183 -27.72 3.81 16.09
N ARG A 184 -27.08 2.63 16.07
CA ARG A 184 -26.90 1.80 17.27
C ARG A 184 -25.68 2.16 18.10
N GLU A 185 -24.55 2.39 17.43
CA GLU A 185 -23.26 2.61 18.08
C GLU A 185 -22.87 4.10 18.13
N GLY A 186 -23.42 4.93 17.24
CA GLY A 186 -23.08 6.35 17.08
C GLY A 186 -22.13 6.63 15.91
N ASP A 187 -21.67 7.87 15.81
CA ASP A 187 -20.82 8.36 14.71
C ASP A 187 -19.46 8.91 15.16
N ASN A 188 -19.18 8.92 16.46
CA ASN A 188 -17.96 9.46 17.04
C ASN A 188 -17.41 8.47 18.07
N PHE A 189 -16.18 7.99 17.85
CA PHE A 189 -15.59 6.95 18.67
C PHE A 189 -14.17 7.30 19.08
N THR A 190 -13.87 7.21 20.36
CA THR A 190 -12.52 7.26 20.91
C THR A 190 -12.14 5.88 21.42
N ASN A 191 -11.18 5.25 20.73
CA ASN A 191 -10.74 3.89 21.02
C ASN A 191 -9.29 3.88 21.48
N PHE A 192 -9.03 3.18 22.58
CA PHE A 192 -7.70 2.85 23.08
C PHE A 192 -7.33 1.46 22.55
N LYS A 193 -6.24 1.36 21.79
CA LYS A 193 -5.85 0.13 21.08
C LYS A 193 -4.48 -0.34 21.59
N ALA A 194 -4.40 -1.61 21.96
CA ALA A 194 -3.15 -2.32 22.20
C ALA A 194 -2.83 -3.23 21.03
N SER A 195 -1.55 -3.38 20.69
CA SER A 195 -1.10 -4.25 19.60
C SER A 195 0.19 -4.98 19.93
N ILE A 196 0.31 -6.17 19.38
CA ILE A 196 1.53 -6.98 19.36
C ILE A 196 1.80 -7.42 17.93
N GLY A 197 3.02 -7.20 17.47
CA GLY A 197 3.48 -7.54 16.15
C GLY A 197 4.72 -8.43 16.22
N TRP A 198 4.81 -9.39 15.31
CA TRP A 198 6.01 -10.14 15.01
C TRP A 198 6.33 -9.97 13.54
N SER A 199 7.58 -9.71 13.21
CA SER A 199 8.04 -9.67 11.83
C SER A 199 9.35 -10.41 11.68
N SER A 200 9.53 -11.06 10.53
CA SER A 200 10.80 -11.68 10.18
C SER A 200 11.07 -11.64 8.68
N SER A 201 12.32 -11.38 8.30
CA SER A 201 12.76 -11.39 6.90
C SER A 201 14.12 -12.03 6.74
N THR A 202 14.17 -13.09 5.94
CA THR A 202 15.38 -13.80 5.49
C THR A 202 15.58 -13.64 3.97
N LEU A 203 14.91 -12.66 3.37
CA LEU A 203 14.99 -12.38 1.94
C LEU A 203 16.43 -12.05 1.54
N ASN A 204 16.89 -12.67 0.45
CA ASN A 204 18.24 -12.45 -0.05
C ASN A 204 18.49 -11.04 -0.61
N ARG A 205 17.44 -10.29 -0.97
CA ARG A 205 17.50 -8.94 -1.54
C ARG A 205 16.24 -8.16 -1.16
N GLY A 206 16.37 -6.83 -0.99
CA GLY A 206 15.24 -5.95 -0.68
C GLY A 206 14.35 -5.61 -1.88
N VAL A 207 14.90 -5.66 -3.10
CA VAL A 207 14.17 -5.44 -4.36
C VAL A 207 14.35 -6.67 -5.22
N LEU A 208 13.25 -7.16 -5.79
CA LEU A 208 13.22 -8.37 -6.61
C LEU A 208 13.92 -9.58 -5.92
N PRO A 209 13.45 -10.03 -4.75
CA PRO A 209 13.99 -11.21 -4.06
C PRO A 209 13.78 -12.51 -4.87
N THR A 210 14.65 -13.49 -4.69
CA THR A 210 14.56 -14.81 -5.36
C THR A 210 14.70 -15.99 -4.40
N ARG A 211 15.04 -15.72 -3.14
CA ARG A 211 15.19 -16.74 -2.09
C ARG A 211 14.91 -16.14 -0.72
N GLY A 212 14.34 -16.97 0.15
CA GLY A 212 14.07 -16.64 1.55
C GLY A 212 12.61 -16.32 1.80
N ALA A 213 12.28 -16.02 3.05
CA ALA A 213 10.91 -15.73 3.47
C ALA A 213 10.79 -14.35 4.12
N SER A 214 9.62 -13.73 4.00
CA SER A 214 9.23 -12.54 4.74
C SER A 214 7.85 -12.78 5.34
N GLN A 215 7.73 -12.60 6.65
CA GLN A 215 6.51 -12.86 7.40
C GLN A 215 6.23 -11.71 8.37
N SER A 216 4.97 -11.37 8.54
CA SER A 216 4.52 -10.44 9.57
C SER A 216 3.19 -10.90 10.14
N MET A 217 3.06 -10.90 11.46
CA MET A 217 1.82 -11.17 12.18
C MET A 217 1.55 -9.99 13.12
N THR A 218 0.33 -9.46 13.12
CA THR A 218 -0.08 -8.36 13.99
C THR A 218 -1.40 -8.69 14.64
N GLY A 219 -1.43 -8.73 15.97
CA GLY A 219 -2.66 -8.74 16.75
C GLY A 219 -2.94 -7.34 17.29
N GLN A 220 -4.18 -6.92 17.22
CA GLN A 220 -4.67 -5.66 17.79
C GLN A 220 -5.96 -5.92 18.57
N ILE A 221 -6.12 -5.24 19.70
CA ILE A 221 -7.33 -5.31 20.53
C ILE A 221 -7.62 -3.93 21.09
N THR A 222 -8.88 -3.52 21.15
CA THR A 222 -9.25 -2.35 21.95
C THR A 222 -9.17 -2.70 23.44
N ILE A 223 -8.98 -1.71 24.31
CA ILE A 223 -8.83 -1.94 25.75
C ILE A 223 -9.91 -1.17 26.52
N PRO A 224 -10.19 -1.52 27.79
CA PRO A 224 -11.22 -0.87 28.59
C PRO A 224 -11.09 0.66 28.58
N GLY A 225 -12.23 1.34 28.43
CA GLY A 225 -12.32 2.79 28.22
C GLY A 225 -12.48 3.21 26.76
N SER A 226 -12.43 2.26 25.82
CA SER A 226 -12.80 2.48 24.41
C SER A 226 -14.30 2.50 24.23
N ASP A 227 -14.79 3.28 23.27
CA ASP A 227 -16.21 3.28 22.89
C ASP A 227 -16.61 1.97 22.18
N LEU A 228 -15.71 1.41 21.36
CA LEU A 228 -15.91 0.15 20.64
C LEU A 228 -14.94 -0.94 21.11
N SER A 229 -15.47 -2.14 21.27
CA SER A 229 -14.79 -3.33 21.78
C SER A 229 -14.59 -4.34 20.66
N PHE A 230 -13.37 -4.42 20.09
CA PHE A 230 -13.04 -5.32 18.99
C PHE A 230 -11.56 -5.71 18.96
N TYR A 231 -11.25 -6.78 18.24
CA TYR A 231 -9.90 -7.25 17.99
C TYR A 231 -9.72 -7.63 16.52
N LYS A 232 -8.46 -7.61 16.07
CA LYS A 232 -8.02 -7.99 14.73
C LYS A 232 -6.72 -8.78 14.79
N LEU A 233 -6.57 -9.70 13.87
CA LEU A 233 -5.40 -10.54 13.69
C LEU A 233 -5.05 -10.60 12.21
N ASP A 234 -3.90 -10.05 11.85
CA ASP A 234 -3.40 -9.97 10.49
C ASP A 234 -2.16 -10.84 10.35
N TYR A 235 -2.09 -11.67 9.31
CA TYR A 235 -0.90 -12.41 8.92
C TYR A 235 -0.59 -12.20 7.45
N ARG A 236 0.66 -11.84 7.14
CA ARG A 236 1.16 -11.74 5.77
C ARG A 236 2.43 -12.57 5.65
N GLY A 237 2.47 -13.41 4.63
CA GLY A 237 3.58 -14.31 4.38
C GLY A 237 3.96 -14.31 2.91
N GLN A 238 5.27 -14.34 2.65
CA GLN A 238 5.80 -14.67 1.33
C GLN A 238 7.05 -15.54 1.45
N LEU A 239 7.17 -16.51 0.56
CA LEU A 239 8.29 -17.44 0.48
C LEU A 239 8.77 -17.54 -0.96
N PHE A 240 10.05 -17.25 -1.16
CA PHE A 240 10.73 -17.40 -2.45
C PHE A 240 11.59 -18.66 -2.43
N THR A 241 11.30 -19.57 -3.35
CA THR A 241 12.03 -20.83 -3.53
C THR A 241 12.68 -20.83 -4.92
N PRO A 242 14.01 -20.72 -5.03
CA PRO A 242 14.68 -20.79 -6.33
C PRO A 242 14.49 -22.19 -6.92
N LEU A 243 14.08 -22.26 -8.18
CA LEU A 243 14.03 -23.52 -8.94
C LEU A 243 15.32 -23.75 -9.73
N THR A 244 15.92 -22.65 -10.22
CA THR A 244 17.19 -22.61 -10.94
C THR A 244 17.94 -21.33 -10.57
N ASP A 245 19.09 -21.08 -11.18
CA ASP A 245 19.83 -19.82 -11.00
C ASP A 245 19.09 -18.58 -11.55
N THR A 246 18.11 -18.78 -12.43
CA THR A 246 17.38 -17.69 -13.11
C THR A 246 15.88 -17.66 -12.82
N THR A 247 15.32 -18.74 -12.25
CA THR A 247 13.87 -18.88 -12.02
C THR A 247 13.55 -19.19 -10.56
N ALA A 248 12.41 -18.72 -10.07
CA ALA A 248 11.96 -18.98 -8.70
C ALA A 248 10.44 -19.09 -8.61
N LEU A 249 9.95 -19.81 -7.61
CA LEU A 249 8.56 -19.72 -7.18
C LEU A 249 8.45 -18.73 -6.04
N ARG A 250 7.36 -17.96 -6.02
CA ARG A 250 6.93 -17.19 -4.86
C ARG A 250 5.56 -17.69 -4.44
N PHE A 251 5.48 -18.15 -3.20
CA PHE A 251 4.21 -18.38 -2.51
C PHE A 251 3.91 -17.12 -1.71
N HIS A 252 2.67 -16.64 -1.76
CA HIS A 252 2.24 -15.48 -0.99
C HIS A 252 0.87 -15.72 -0.37
N THR A 253 0.62 -15.11 0.78
CA THR A 253 -0.67 -15.17 1.47
C THR A 253 -0.87 -13.94 2.35
N GLU A 254 -2.12 -13.51 2.44
CA GLU A 254 -2.60 -12.53 3.40
C GLU A 254 -3.90 -13.06 4.02
N LEU A 255 -3.87 -13.20 5.34
CA LEU A 255 -4.94 -13.71 6.16
C LEU A 255 -5.33 -12.63 7.18
N GLY A 256 -6.62 -12.44 7.38
CA GLY A 256 -7.16 -11.49 8.34
C GLY A 256 -8.34 -12.11 9.08
N TYR A 257 -8.43 -11.85 10.38
CA TYR A 257 -9.60 -12.18 11.18
C TYR A 257 -9.83 -11.08 12.19
N GLY A 258 -11.06 -10.56 12.27
CA GLY A 258 -11.46 -9.61 13.28
C GLY A 258 -12.82 -9.96 13.84
N ASP A 259 -13.08 -9.52 15.07
CA ASP A 259 -14.40 -9.62 15.66
C ASP A 259 -14.57 -8.60 16.77
N SER A 260 -15.81 -8.39 17.17
CA SER A 260 -16.18 -7.66 18.37
C SER A 260 -16.10 -8.52 19.63
N TYR A 261 -16.14 -7.86 20.78
CA TYR A 261 -16.42 -8.48 22.06
C TYR A 261 -17.18 -7.49 22.95
N GLY A 262 -17.73 -7.95 24.08
CA GLY A 262 -18.47 -7.08 24.98
C GLY A 262 -19.80 -6.63 24.37
N SER A 263 -20.05 -5.32 24.32
CA SER A 263 -21.32 -4.74 23.87
C SER A 263 -21.36 -4.31 22.40
N THR A 264 -20.20 -4.23 21.73
CA THR A 264 -20.14 -3.83 20.32
C THR A 264 -20.69 -4.96 19.46
N ASP A 265 -21.57 -4.62 18.52
CA ASP A 265 -22.19 -5.61 17.64
C ASP A 265 -21.41 -5.79 16.34
N GLY A 266 -20.55 -6.80 16.33
CA GLY A 266 -19.72 -7.16 15.19
C GLY A 266 -18.51 -6.24 15.01
N LEU A 267 -17.57 -6.68 14.18
CA LEU A 267 -16.42 -5.84 13.83
C LEU A 267 -16.93 -4.52 13.22
N PRO A 268 -16.49 -3.33 13.66
CA PRO A 268 -16.94 -2.09 13.05
C PRO A 268 -16.68 -2.08 11.53
N PHE A 269 -17.67 -1.72 10.72
CA PHE A 269 -17.60 -1.92 9.26
C PHE A 269 -16.41 -1.21 8.59
N TYR A 270 -15.95 -0.09 9.16
CA TYR A 270 -14.79 0.66 8.66
C TYR A 270 -13.45 -0.01 9.00
N GLU A 271 -13.46 -1.10 9.77
CA GLU A 271 -12.35 -2.00 10.06
C GLU A 271 -12.44 -3.31 9.24
N ASN A 272 -13.45 -3.49 8.38
CA ASN A 272 -13.59 -4.67 7.52
C ASN A 272 -12.40 -4.87 6.57
N TYR A 273 -12.19 -6.11 6.19
CA TYR A 273 -11.28 -6.51 5.14
C TYR A 273 -11.95 -6.48 3.77
N TYR A 274 -11.15 -6.25 2.73
CA TYR A 274 -11.57 -6.22 1.32
C TYR A 274 -10.58 -7.04 0.49
N ALA A 275 -11.06 -7.64 -0.61
CA ALA A 275 -10.23 -8.39 -1.55
C ALA A 275 -10.63 -8.13 -3.01
N GLY A 276 -9.72 -8.45 -3.93
CA GLY A 276 -9.81 -8.11 -5.34
C GLY A 276 -8.85 -6.99 -5.73
N GLY A 277 -8.59 -6.81 -7.02
CA GLY A 277 -7.62 -5.85 -7.52
C GLY A 277 -6.17 -6.35 -7.54
N PHE A 278 -5.25 -5.46 -7.93
CA PHE A 278 -3.86 -5.84 -8.22
C PHE A 278 -3.07 -6.33 -7.01
N ASN A 279 -3.42 -5.88 -5.80
CA ASN A 279 -2.71 -6.20 -4.56
C ASN A 279 -3.24 -7.45 -3.85
N SER A 280 -4.33 -8.06 -4.34
CA SER A 280 -5.01 -9.19 -3.74
C SER A 280 -5.21 -10.27 -4.81
N VAL A 281 -6.45 -10.53 -5.24
CA VAL A 281 -6.77 -11.47 -6.32
C VAL A 281 -6.82 -10.71 -7.64
N ARG A 282 -5.72 -10.77 -8.42
CA ARG A 282 -5.61 -10.10 -9.73
C ARG A 282 -6.70 -10.61 -10.69
N GLY A 283 -7.25 -9.73 -11.52
CA GLY A 283 -8.31 -10.06 -12.48
C GLY A 283 -9.73 -9.84 -11.96
N PHE A 284 -9.89 -9.58 -10.66
CA PHE A 284 -11.11 -9.03 -10.07
C PHE A 284 -10.96 -7.52 -9.87
N GLU A 285 -12.09 -6.81 -9.87
CA GLU A 285 -12.12 -5.39 -9.54
C GLU A 285 -11.67 -5.16 -8.08
N ASP A 286 -11.08 -3.99 -7.81
CA ASP A 286 -10.56 -3.66 -6.49
C ASP A 286 -11.67 -3.70 -5.44
N SER A 287 -11.42 -4.39 -4.33
CA SER A 287 -12.39 -4.54 -3.23
C SER A 287 -13.73 -5.20 -3.58
N SER A 288 -13.87 -5.80 -4.77
CA SER A 288 -15.14 -6.39 -5.25
C SER A 288 -15.50 -7.75 -4.64
N LEU A 289 -14.57 -8.44 -3.99
CA LEU A 289 -14.80 -9.78 -3.45
C LEU A 289 -15.40 -9.73 -2.05
N GLY A 290 -16.34 -10.63 -1.78
CA GLY A 290 -16.92 -10.87 -0.46
C GLY A 290 -18.38 -10.45 -0.29
N PRO A 291 -18.82 -10.24 0.97
CA PRO A 291 -20.18 -9.84 1.30
C PRO A 291 -20.58 -8.51 0.64
N ARG A 292 -21.85 -8.42 0.27
CA ARG A 292 -22.42 -7.29 -0.48
C ARG A 292 -23.47 -6.55 0.35
N THR A 293 -23.56 -5.24 0.16
CA THR A 293 -24.50 -4.36 0.86
C THR A 293 -25.95 -4.57 0.46
N THR A 294 -26.88 -4.08 1.30
CA THR A 294 -28.23 -3.73 0.88
C THR A 294 -28.29 -2.27 0.42
N PRO A 295 -28.53 -2.00 -0.88
CA PRO A 295 -28.76 -0.65 -1.37
C PRO A 295 -29.97 0.01 -0.67
N PRO A 296 -29.99 1.35 -0.52
CA PRO A 296 -31.13 2.07 0.01
C PRO A 296 -32.44 1.70 -0.71
N ARG A 297 -33.48 1.38 0.06
CA ARG A 297 -34.80 0.98 -0.48
C ARG A 297 -35.64 2.20 -0.89
N ASN A 298 -36.74 1.98 -1.62
CA ASN A 298 -37.73 3.02 -1.93
C ASN A 298 -39.08 2.69 -1.25
N PRO A 299 -39.51 3.43 -0.21
CA PRO A 299 -38.82 4.56 0.42
C PRO A 299 -37.58 4.12 1.25
N PRO A 300 -36.61 5.02 1.51
CA PRO A 300 -35.41 4.68 2.29
C PRO A 300 -35.74 4.27 3.72
N THR A 301 -35.10 3.19 4.18
CA THR A 301 -35.23 2.62 5.53
C THR A 301 -34.94 3.68 6.61
N PHE A 302 -33.90 4.50 6.39
CA PHE A 302 -33.45 5.56 7.30
C PHE A 302 -33.74 6.97 6.76
N SER A 303 -34.84 7.17 6.02
CA SER A 303 -35.22 8.48 5.47
C SER A 303 -35.29 9.60 6.51
N GLY A 304 -35.75 9.30 7.73
CA GLY A 304 -35.78 10.24 8.86
C GLY A 304 -34.40 10.67 9.37
N LYS A 305 -33.33 10.00 8.94
CA LYS A 305 -31.93 10.30 9.28
C LYS A 305 -31.12 10.85 8.09
N GLY A 306 -31.80 11.22 7.01
CA GLY A 306 -31.18 11.81 5.83
C GLY A 306 -30.70 10.81 4.77
N GLN A 307 -31.05 9.52 4.90
CA GLN A 307 -30.80 8.54 3.85
C GLN A 307 -31.71 8.82 2.65
N GLY A 308 -31.11 8.99 1.48
CA GLY A 308 -31.78 9.15 0.20
C GLY A 308 -31.89 7.83 -0.55
N TYR A 309 -32.91 7.72 -1.40
CA TYR A 309 -33.01 6.63 -2.36
C TYR A 309 -32.14 6.92 -3.56
N ARG A 310 -31.39 5.92 -4.02
CA ARG A 310 -30.74 5.93 -5.32
C ARG A 310 -31.00 4.59 -5.98
N ASP A 311 -31.68 4.64 -7.12
CA ASP A 311 -31.94 3.45 -7.92
C ASP A 311 -30.59 2.88 -8.39
N ARG A 312 -30.24 1.71 -7.86
CA ARG A 312 -28.95 1.07 -8.12
C ARG A 312 -29.18 -0.41 -8.34
N ASP A 313 -28.87 -0.85 -9.55
CA ASP A 313 -29.11 -2.23 -9.98
C ASP A 313 -28.18 -3.23 -9.27
N ASN A 314 -27.03 -2.77 -8.75
CA ASN A 314 -25.99 -3.61 -8.15
C ASN A 314 -25.73 -3.27 -6.68
N SER A 315 -25.55 -4.32 -5.86
CA SER A 315 -25.06 -4.23 -4.49
C SER A 315 -23.53 -4.04 -4.46
N GLU A 316 -23.06 -3.13 -3.63
CA GLU A 316 -21.63 -2.84 -3.44
C GLU A 316 -20.99 -3.85 -2.50
N ALA A 317 -19.67 -4.01 -2.54
CA ALA A 317 -18.92 -4.73 -1.53
C ALA A 317 -18.96 -3.99 -0.18
N PHE A 318 -19.30 -4.75 0.86
CA PHE A 318 -19.29 -4.28 2.24
C PHE A 318 -18.01 -4.68 2.98
N GLY A 319 -17.25 -5.61 2.40
CA GLY A 319 -16.16 -6.28 3.08
C GLY A 319 -16.67 -7.25 4.15
N GLY A 320 -15.77 -7.71 5.00
CA GLY A 320 -16.10 -8.69 6.02
C GLY A 320 -15.01 -8.82 7.08
N ASN A 321 -15.28 -9.66 8.07
CA ASN A 321 -14.42 -9.83 9.23
C ASN A 321 -13.36 -10.93 9.06
N VAL A 322 -13.42 -11.70 7.96
CA VAL A 322 -12.40 -12.70 7.60
C VAL A 322 -11.86 -12.44 6.21
N LEU A 323 -10.54 -12.42 6.06
CA LEU A 323 -9.82 -12.33 4.80
C LEU A 323 -8.98 -13.59 4.61
N ILE A 324 -9.12 -14.23 3.45
CA ILE A 324 -8.26 -15.33 3.05
C ILE A 324 -7.82 -15.08 1.62
N THR A 325 -6.54 -14.78 1.42
CA THR A 325 -5.94 -14.63 0.09
C THR A 325 -4.59 -15.33 0.03
N GLY A 326 -4.22 -15.76 -1.15
CA GLY A 326 -2.89 -16.26 -1.44
C GLY A 326 -2.72 -16.65 -2.89
N GLY A 327 -1.52 -17.09 -3.23
CA GLY A 327 -1.22 -17.45 -4.59
C GLY A 327 0.18 -18.00 -4.78
N VAL A 328 0.40 -18.47 -6.00
CA VAL A 328 1.67 -18.98 -6.48
C VAL A 328 2.08 -18.18 -7.70
N GLU A 329 3.31 -17.67 -7.67
CA GLU A 329 3.92 -16.93 -8.75
C GLU A 329 5.16 -17.68 -9.26
N TYR A 330 5.23 -17.95 -10.55
CA TYR A 330 6.42 -18.42 -11.22
C TYR A 330 7.16 -17.23 -11.83
N LEU A 331 8.36 -16.97 -11.31
CA LEU A 331 9.23 -15.87 -11.68
C LEU A 331 10.27 -16.38 -12.68
N PHE A 332 10.33 -15.76 -13.86
CA PHE A 332 11.23 -16.21 -14.92
C PHE A 332 11.81 -15.06 -15.75
N PRO A 333 12.98 -15.28 -16.36
CA PRO A 333 13.62 -14.31 -17.25
C PRO A 333 12.94 -14.29 -18.62
N LEU A 334 12.84 -13.13 -19.26
CA LEU A 334 12.42 -13.07 -20.68
C LEU A 334 13.62 -13.40 -21.59
N PRO A 335 13.49 -14.36 -22.52
CA PRO A 335 14.62 -14.82 -23.35
C PRO A 335 15.18 -13.73 -24.28
N PHE A 336 14.43 -12.66 -24.54
CA PHE A 336 14.81 -11.57 -25.43
C PHE A 336 15.33 -10.31 -24.70
N VAL A 337 15.33 -10.29 -23.37
CA VAL A 337 15.78 -9.14 -22.57
C VAL A 337 17.10 -9.49 -21.90
N LYS A 338 18.19 -8.84 -22.34
CA LYS A 338 19.55 -9.10 -21.85
C LYS A 338 19.81 -8.54 -20.45
N ASP A 339 19.21 -7.40 -20.07
CA ASP A 339 19.32 -6.84 -18.72
C ASP A 339 17.99 -6.91 -17.98
N GLN A 340 17.97 -7.74 -16.94
CA GLN A 340 16.77 -8.09 -16.17
C GLN A 340 16.88 -7.62 -14.72
N LYS A 341 17.89 -6.80 -14.39
CA LYS A 341 18.10 -6.33 -13.01
C LYS A 341 16.99 -5.39 -12.53
N SER A 342 16.24 -4.79 -13.45
CA SER A 342 15.14 -3.86 -13.18
C SER A 342 13.76 -4.40 -13.58
N LEU A 343 13.68 -5.59 -14.17
CA LEU A 343 12.45 -6.15 -14.71
C LEU A 343 12.27 -7.61 -14.30
N ARG A 344 11.06 -7.96 -13.89
CA ARG A 344 10.68 -9.32 -13.52
C ARG A 344 9.38 -9.69 -14.18
N THR A 345 9.38 -10.84 -14.82
CA THR A 345 8.19 -11.44 -15.40
C THR A 345 7.62 -12.50 -14.46
N VAL A 346 6.29 -12.55 -14.40
CA VAL A 346 5.56 -13.44 -13.50
C VAL A 346 4.39 -14.10 -14.22
N LEU A 347 4.30 -15.42 -14.10
CA LEU A 347 3.06 -16.18 -14.26
C LEU A 347 2.47 -16.37 -12.87
N PHE A 348 1.19 -16.07 -12.69
CA PHE A 348 0.56 -16.12 -11.38
C PHE A 348 -0.72 -16.94 -11.39
N TRP A 349 -1.01 -17.52 -10.23
CA TRP A 349 -2.29 -18.06 -9.85
C TRP A 349 -2.63 -17.51 -8.47
N ASP A 350 -3.66 -16.68 -8.39
CA ASP A 350 -4.14 -16.09 -7.14
C ASP A 350 -5.52 -16.65 -6.80
N VAL A 351 -5.74 -16.85 -5.51
CA VAL A 351 -7.00 -17.35 -4.95
C VAL A 351 -7.29 -16.54 -3.69
N GLY A 352 -8.54 -16.09 -3.53
CA GLY A 352 -8.90 -15.34 -2.34
C GLY A 352 -10.37 -15.01 -2.25
N ASN A 353 -10.84 -14.72 -1.04
CA ASN A 353 -12.13 -14.09 -0.80
C ASN A 353 -12.15 -13.43 0.59
N VAL A 354 -13.20 -12.66 0.82
CA VAL A 354 -13.59 -12.11 2.12
C VAL A 354 -14.89 -12.77 2.56
N PHE A 355 -15.02 -13.00 3.86
CA PHE A 355 -16.20 -13.59 4.48
C PHE A 355 -16.67 -12.76 5.66
N SER A 356 -17.96 -12.90 5.98
CA SER A 356 -18.55 -12.38 7.21
C SER A 356 -19.04 -13.55 8.05
N THR A 357 -18.27 -13.95 9.06
CA THR A 357 -18.62 -15.02 10.00
C THR A 357 -19.33 -14.43 11.21
N GLY A 358 -20.48 -15.02 11.60
CA GLY A 358 -21.30 -14.54 12.72
C GLY A 358 -22.64 -13.98 12.26
N ASN A 359 -23.19 -13.01 13.00
CA ASN A 359 -24.43 -12.34 12.60
C ASN A 359 -24.15 -11.41 11.42
N CYS A 360 -24.78 -11.65 10.27
CA CYS A 360 -24.91 -10.63 9.25
C CYS A 360 -25.50 -9.36 9.84
N TYR A 361 -25.08 -8.20 9.34
CA TYR A 361 -25.77 -6.96 9.67
C TYR A 361 -27.22 -7.13 9.27
N LYS A 362 -28.10 -7.07 10.27
CA LYS A 362 -29.53 -7.16 10.08
C LYS A 362 -30.03 -5.76 9.80
N THR A 363 -30.91 -5.60 8.83
CA THR A 363 -31.65 -4.35 8.71
C THR A 363 -32.64 -4.22 9.88
N PRO A 364 -33.05 -3.00 10.27
CA PRO A 364 -33.97 -2.78 11.41
C PRO A 364 -35.31 -3.52 11.33
N ASP A 365 -35.71 -3.98 10.15
CA ASP A 365 -36.90 -4.79 9.89
C ASP A 365 -36.69 -6.30 10.15
N GLY A 366 -35.51 -6.70 10.61
CA GLY A 366 -35.16 -8.09 10.92
C GLY A 366 -34.85 -8.96 9.69
N GLN A 367 -34.70 -8.36 8.50
CA GLN A 367 -34.20 -9.07 7.31
C GLN A 367 -32.67 -9.13 7.28
N ASP A 368 -32.14 -10.14 6.57
CA ASP A 368 -30.70 -10.23 6.29
C ASP A 368 -30.28 -9.04 5.42
N GLY A 369 -29.55 -8.09 6.01
CA GLY A 369 -29.10 -6.87 5.31
C GLY A 369 -27.92 -7.16 4.40
N THR A 370 -26.92 -7.89 4.88
CA THR A 370 -25.76 -8.21 4.05
C THR A 370 -26.01 -9.43 3.17
N LYS A 371 -25.90 -9.27 1.85
CA LYS A 371 -25.99 -10.38 0.88
C LYS A 371 -24.68 -11.16 0.84
N ASN A 372 -24.75 -12.47 0.56
CA ASN A 372 -23.60 -13.38 0.50
C ASN A 372 -22.81 -13.51 1.81
N CYS A 373 -23.46 -13.28 2.94
CA CYS A 373 -22.99 -13.78 4.21
C CYS A 373 -22.94 -15.31 4.24
N GLY A 374 -21.93 -15.86 4.91
CA GLY A 374 -21.86 -17.28 5.18
C GLY A 374 -20.55 -17.66 5.85
N ASP A 375 -20.52 -18.87 6.39
CA ASP A 375 -19.31 -19.47 6.93
C ASP A 375 -18.21 -19.55 5.87
N ILE A 376 -16.97 -19.67 6.35
CA ILE A 376 -15.80 -19.82 5.50
C ILE A 376 -15.99 -21.07 4.63
N SER A 377 -16.24 -20.88 3.34
CA SER A 377 -16.37 -21.96 2.38
C SER A 377 -15.33 -21.82 1.27
N LEU A 378 -14.53 -22.86 1.12
CA LEU A 378 -13.56 -22.96 0.02
C LEU A 378 -14.23 -22.95 -1.36
N SER A 379 -15.52 -23.32 -1.45
CA SER A 379 -16.28 -23.24 -2.71
C SER A 379 -16.51 -21.81 -3.19
N ASN A 380 -16.43 -20.85 -2.28
CA ASN A 380 -16.70 -19.44 -2.57
C ASN A 380 -15.41 -18.67 -2.84
N MET A 381 -14.26 -19.34 -2.92
CA MET A 381 -12.98 -18.68 -3.19
C MET A 381 -12.92 -18.26 -4.66
N ALA A 382 -12.69 -16.98 -4.91
CA ALA A 382 -12.39 -16.48 -6.25
C ALA A 382 -10.97 -16.92 -6.64
N SER A 383 -10.77 -17.27 -7.91
CA SER A 383 -9.51 -17.78 -8.44
C SER A 383 -9.22 -17.13 -9.79
N SER A 384 -7.97 -16.77 -10.02
CA SER A 384 -7.50 -16.12 -11.24
C SER A 384 -6.12 -16.62 -11.63
N VAL A 385 -5.95 -16.94 -12.91
CA VAL A 385 -4.66 -17.29 -13.50
C VAL A 385 -4.34 -16.25 -14.55
N GLY A 386 -3.12 -15.72 -14.52
CA GLY A 386 -2.70 -14.73 -15.49
C GLY A 386 -1.20 -14.66 -15.62
N MET A 387 -0.79 -13.88 -16.62
CA MET A 387 0.61 -13.54 -16.82
C MET A 387 0.73 -12.03 -16.66
N ALA A 388 1.44 -11.59 -15.63
CA ALA A 388 1.71 -10.18 -15.43
C ALA A 388 2.84 -9.79 -16.38
N LEU A 389 2.45 -9.35 -17.58
CA LEU A 389 3.33 -8.96 -18.66
C LEU A 389 2.74 -7.72 -19.35
N LEU A 390 3.55 -6.67 -19.54
CA LEU A 390 3.24 -5.46 -20.31
C LEU A 390 3.07 -5.75 -21.83
N GLU A 391 2.49 -6.90 -22.22
CA GLU A 391 2.76 -7.56 -23.50
C GLU A 391 1.54 -7.85 -24.40
N SER A 392 0.64 -6.90 -24.59
CA SER A 392 0.08 -6.80 -25.96
C SER A 392 1.05 -5.97 -26.81
N ASP A 393 1.18 -6.25 -28.11
CA ASP A 393 1.94 -5.37 -29.02
C ASP A 393 1.43 -3.92 -28.93
N ALA A 394 0.16 -3.75 -28.61
CA ALA A 394 -0.44 -2.45 -28.31
C ALA A 394 -0.05 -1.87 -26.95
N ALA A 395 0.12 -2.66 -25.89
CA ALA A 395 0.61 -2.20 -24.59
C ALA A 395 2.11 -1.86 -24.65
N LYS A 396 2.90 -2.62 -25.41
CA LYS A 396 4.31 -2.30 -25.72
C LYS A 396 4.41 -1.01 -26.52
N LYS A 397 3.61 -0.88 -27.58
CA LYS A 397 3.54 0.35 -28.38
C LYS A 397 3.02 1.52 -27.56
N TYR A 398 2.01 1.33 -26.72
CA TYR A 398 1.49 2.36 -25.83
C TYR A 398 2.51 2.78 -24.79
N ALA A 399 3.29 1.86 -24.21
CA ALA A 399 4.37 2.20 -23.29
C ALA A 399 5.44 3.06 -23.98
N VAL A 400 5.88 2.68 -25.18
CA VAL A 400 6.86 3.43 -25.98
C VAL A 400 6.29 4.77 -26.48
N ASP A 401 5.06 4.79 -27.00
CA ASP A 401 4.39 6.00 -27.48
C ASP A 401 4.05 6.95 -26.34
N SER A 402 3.68 6.43 -25.17
CA SER A 402 3.48 7.22 -23.95
C SER A 402 4.78 7.81 -23.43
N GLU A 403 5.88 7.03 -23.44
CA GLU A 403 7.19 7.55 -23.07
C GLU A 403 7.63 8.65 -24.05
N LYS A 404 7.39 8.48 -25.35
CA LYS A 404 7.69 9.51 -26.36
C LYS A 404 6.79 10.75 -26.24
N LYS A 405 5.50 10.56 -25.98
CA LYS A 405 4.48 11.62 -25.90
C LYS A 405 4.58 12.41 -24.61
N PHE A 406 4.77 11.74 -23.49
CA PHE A 406 4.75 12.33 -22.15
C PHE A 406 6.13 12.51 -21.53
N GLY A 407 7.16 11.83 -22.04
CA GLY A 407 8.55 11.95 -21.56
C GLY A 407 9.04 13.39 -21.47
N PRO A 408 8.83 14.26 -22.47
CA PRO A 408 9.20 15.67 -22.39
C PRO A 408 8.47 16.43 -21.26
N GLN A 409 7.17 16.17 -21.05
CA GLN A 409 6.39 16.77 -19.96
C GLN A 409 6.80 16.24 -18.58
N LEU A 410 7.08 14.93 -18.47
CA LEU A 410 7.65 14.30 -17.29
C LEU A 410 9.02 14.87 -16.93
N ASN A 411 9.89 15.06 -17.92
CA ASN A 411 11.21 15.67 -17.71
C ASN A 411 11.09 17.14 -17.31
N LYS A 412 10.11 17.87 -17.85
CA LYS A 412 9.80 19.24 -17.45
C LYS A 412 9.29 19.31 -16.01
N LEU A 413 8.41 18.40 -15.61
CA LEU A 413 7.94 18.29 -14.22
C LEU A 413 9.07 17.92 -13.27
N LYS A 414 9.93 16.96 -13.63
CA LYS A 414 11.16 16.63 -12.88
C LYS A 414 12.10 17.82 -12.76
N GLY A 415 12.23 18.62 -13.82
CA GLY A 415 13.02 19.85 -13.82
C GLY A 415 12.43 20.93 -12.92
N LEU A 416 11.11 21.11 -12.93
CA LEU A 416 10.40 22.01 -12.02
C LEU A 416 10.52 21.55 -10.56
N GLU A 417 10.40 20.25 -10.31
CA GLU A 417 10.60 19.63 -9.00
C GLU A 417 12.03 19.85 -8.49
N SER A 418 13.05 19.53 -9.30
CA SER A 418 14.46 19.76 -8.95
C SER A 418 14.72 21.24 -8.68
N SER A 419 14.20 22.13 -9.52
CA SER A 419 14.38 23.57 -9.37
C SER A 419 13.68 24.13 -8.12
N ALA A 420 12.49 23.62 -7.79
CA ALA A 420 11.78 23.99 -6.58
C ALA A 420 12.51 23.48 -5.34
N LYS A 421 13.08 22.26 -5.41
CA LYS A 421 13.93 21.68 -4.38
C LYS A 421 15.20 22.51 -4.15
N ASP A 422 15.87 22.97 -5.21
CA ASP A 422 17.06 23.81 -5.10
C ASP A 422 16.77 25.17 -4.45
N ILE A 423 15.63 25.79 -4.77
CA ILE A 423 15.19 27.04 -4.12
C ILE A 423 14.89 26.79 -2.64
N GLN A 424 14.21 25.69 -2.35
CA GLN A 424 13.86 25.31 -0.99
C GLN A 424 15.12 25.03 -0.15
N ASP A 425 16.11 24.35 -0.71
CA ASP A 425 17.39 24.08 -0.07
C ASP A 425 18.16 25.38 0.24
N LYS A 426 18.10 26.36 -0.67
CA LYS A 426 18.70 27.70 -0.43
C LYS A 426 17.98 28.46 0.68
N LEU A 427 16.65 28.42 0.70
CA LEU A 427 15.84 29.01 1.75
C LEU A 427 16.11 28.34 3.12
N ASN A 428 16.31 27.02 3.14
CA ASN A 428 16.52 26.27 4.38
C ASN A 428 17.97 26.39 4.91
N LYS A 429 18.98 26.32 4.04
CA LYS A 429 20.41 26.35 4.45
C LYS A 429 20.96 27.76 4.64
N GLY A 430 20.36 28.77 4.01
CA GLY A 430 20.83 30.15 4.02
C GLY A 430 19.82 31.19 4.52
N GLY A 431 18.58 30.81 4.82
CA GLY A 431 17.46 31.72 5.06
C GLY A 431 17.66 32.72 6.20
N ASP A 432 18.40 32.34 7.24
CA ASP A 432 18.65 33.19 8.41
C ASP A 432 19.74 34.25 8.16
N LYS A 433 20.57 34.07 7.13
CA LYS A 433 21.64 34.99 6.72
C LYS A 433 21.31 35.74 5.42
N MET A 434 20.13 35.51 4.87
CA MET A 434 19.69 36.03 3.57
C MET A 434 19.04 37.40 3.71
N ALA A 435 19.34 38.32 2.80
CA ALA A 435 18.66 39.61 2.77
C ALA A 435 17.16 39.40 2.52
N GLN A 436 16.30 40.14 3.22
CA GLN A 436 14.85 39.93 3.19
C GLN A 436 14.23 40.07 1.78
N ALA A 437 14.84 40.91 0.93
CA ALA A 437 14.47 41.04 -0.48
C ALA A 437 14.78 39.77 -1.30
N GLU A 438 15.92 39.12 -1.04
CA GLU A 438 16.32 37.87 -1.71
C GLU A 438 15.45 36.70 -1.24
N ARG A 439 15.16 36.63 0.05
CA ARG A 439 14.22 35.65 0.61
C ARG A 439 12.84 35.76 -0.01
N THR A 440 12.28 36.97 -0.07
CA THR A 440 10.96 37.22 -0.70
C THR A 440 10.96 36.83 -2.18
N ARG A 441 12.07 37.08 -2.90
CA ARG A 441 12.24 36.68 -4.29
C ARG A 441 12.23 35.17 -4.46
N LEU A 442 12.99 34.43 -3.64
CA LEU A 442 13.02 32.97 -3.66
C LEU A 442 11.69 32.35 -3.24
N GLU A 443 11.00 32.91 -2.25
CA GLU A 443 9.66 32.46 -1.83
C GLU A 443 8.64 32.65 -2.97
N ASN A 444 8.69 33.78 -3.69
CA ASN A 444 7.84 34.01 -4.84
C ASN A 444 8.17 33.10 -6.03
N ASP A 445 9.45 32.85 -6.30
CA ASP A 445 9.91 31.92 -7.34
C ASP A 445 9.48 30.48 -7.01
N PHE A 446 9.61 30.06 -5.74
CA PHE A 446 9.10 28.78 -5.27
C PHE A 446 7.58 28.66 -5.47
N ARG A 447 6.81 29.68 -5.05
CA ARG A 447 5.35 29.70 -5.24
C ARG A 447 4.96 29.66 -6.72
N GLN A 448 5.71 30.32 -7.58
CA GLN A 448 5.47 30.30 -9.02
C GLN A 448 5.75 28.91 -9.60
N LYS A 449 6.91 28.31 -9.29
CA LYS A 449 7.25 26.95 -9.74
C LYS A 449 6.28 25.91 -9.21
N ALA A 450 5.78 26.07 -7.97
CA ALA A 450 4.76 25.20 -7.40
C ALA A 450 3.43 25.30 -8.17
N ARG A 451 2.99 26.51 -8.56
CA ARG A 451 1.80 26.70 -9.41
C ARG A 451 2.01 26.13 -10.81
N ASP A 452 3.16 26.39 -11.42
CA ASP A 452 3.50 25.87 -12.75
C ASP A 452 3.55 24.35 -12.75
N PHE A 453 4.11 23.75 -11.69
CA PHE A 453 4.11 22.31 -11.47
C PHE A 453 2.67 21.79 -11.33
N GLN A 454 1.83 22.45 -10.53
CA GLN A 454 0.44 22.05 -10.34
C GLN A 454 -0.37 22.14 -11.64
N PHE A 455 -0.17 23.19 -12.43
CA PHE A 455 -0.84 23.37 -13.72
C PHE A 455 -0.36 22.35 -14.75
N GLN A 456 0.95 22.18 -14.93
CA GLN A 456 1.50 21.21 -15.89
C GLN A 456 1.23 19.77 -15.47
N SER A 457 1.16 19.50 -14.17
CA SER A 457 0.74 18.19 -13.65
C SER A 457 -0.73 17.92 -14.00
N LYS A 458 -1.61 18.91 -13.85
CA LYS A 458 -3.02 18.80 -14.26
C LYS A 458 -3.15 18.57 -15.76
N GLU A 459 -2.44 19.34 -16.58
CA GLU A 459 -2.44 19.18 -18.04
C GLU A 459 -1.93 17.79 -18.47
N LEU A 460 -0.85 17.31 -17.85
CA LEU A 460 -0.34 15.95 -18.08
C LEU A 460 -1.35 14.89 -17.66
N ASN A 461 -2.05 15.06 -16.55
CA ASN A 461 -3.09 14.14 -16.09
C ASN A 461 -4.25 14.09 -17.08
N ASP A 462 -4.74 15.24 -17.55
CA ASP A 462 -5.84 15.32 -18.51
C ASP A 462 -5.42 14.69 -19.85
N ALA A 463 -4.20 14.96 -20.31
CA ALA A 463 -3.64 14.41 -21.54
C ALA A 463 -3.39 12.89 -21.46
N LYS A 464 -2.92 12.40 -20.31
CA LYS A 464 -2.70 10.97 -20.07
C LYS A 464 -4.02 10.22 -19.94
N ALA A 465 -4.98 10.74 -19.17
CA ALA A 465 -6.32 10.18 -19.08
C ALA A 465 -7.04 10.16 -20.43
N ALA A 466 -6.87 11.19 -21.26
CA ALA A 466 -7.36 11.19 -22.63
C ALA A 466 -6.68 10.10 -23.48
N SER A 467 -5.36 9.95 -23.36
CA SER A 467 -4.59 8.93 -24.07
C SER A 467 -4.93 7.50 -23.64
N ASP A 468 -5.21 7.28 -22.36
CA ASP A 468 -5.70 6.00 -21.82
C ASP A 468 -7.10 5.69 -22.37
N ARG A 469 -8.00 6.68 -22.40
CA ARG A 469 -9.33 6.53 -23.02
C ARG A 469 -9.24 6.24 -24.52
N ASP A 470 -8.36 6.92 -25.24
CA ASP A 470 -8.16 6.70 -26.68
C ASP A 470 -7.53 5.33 -26.97
N MET A 471 -6.62 4.88 -26.11
CA MET A 471 -6.11 3.51 -26.15
C MET A 471 -7.23 2.50 -25.96
N LEU A 472 -8.10 2.69 -24.96
CA LEU A 472 -9.25 1.81 -24.74
C LEU A 472 -10.22 1.81 -25.93
N LYS A 473 -10.47 2.98 -26.56
CA LYS A 473 -11.26 3.07 -27.80
C LYS A 473 -10.63 2.33 -28.98
N LEU A 474 -9.30 2.25 -29.06
CA LEU A 474 -8.60 1.52 -30.11
C LEU A 474 -8.57 0.01 -29.83
N LEU A 475 -8.40 -0.38 -28.57
CA LEU A 475 -8.25 -1.78 -28.17
C LEU A 475 -9.57 -2.50 -28.04
N LYS A 476 -10.63 -1.83 -27.59
CA LYS A 476 -11.94 -2.43 -27.39
C LYS A 476 -12.50 -3.07 -28.67
N PRO A 477 -12.53 -2.40 -29.85
CA PRO A 477 -13.01 -3.04 -31.08
C PRO A 477 -12.13 -4.23 -31.54
N ARG A 478 -10.83 -4.20 -31.25
CA ARG A 478 -9.91 -5.31 -31.59
C ARG A 478 -10.10 -6.50 -30.67
N LEU A 479 -10.31 -6.23 -29.37
CA LEU A 479 -10.69 -7.23 -28.38
C LEU A 479 -12.05 -7.84 -28.75
N ASP A 480 -13.06 -7.02 -29.01
CA ASP A 480 -14.40 -7.47 -29.40
C ASP A 480 -14.34 -8.36 -30.66
N LYS A 481 -13.58 -7.94 -31.69
CA LYS A 481 -13.37 -8.75 -32.90
C LYS A 481 -12.62 -10.06 -32.62
N ALA A 482 -11.58 -10.04 -31.79
CA ALA A 482 -10.84 -11.24 -31.41
C ALA A 482 -11.73 -12.21 -30.63
N VAL A 483 -12.56 -11.70 -29.72
CA VAL A 483 -13.57 -12.48 -28.98
C VAL A 483 -14.58 -13.08 -29.96
N GLU A 484 -15.13 -12.31 -30.90
CA GLU A 484 -16.06 -12.82 -31.92
C GLU A 484 -15.45 -13.92 -32.81
N GLU A 485 -14.19 -13.78 -33.21
CA GLU A 485 -13.51 -14.79 -34.04
C GLU A 485 -13.27 -16.09 -33.27
N VAL A 486 -12.95 -16.00 -31.98
CA VAL A 486 -12.78 -17.16 -31.11
C VAL A 486 -14.13 -17.82 -30.82
N LEU A 487 -15.17 -17.02 -30.58
CA LEU A 487 -16.56 -17.47 -30.43
C LEU A 487 -17.03 -18.29 -31.64
N LYS A 488 -16.91 -17.72 -32.85
CA LYS A 488 -17.32 -18.38 -34.11
C LYS A 488 -16.53 -19.65 -34.41
N LYS A 489 -15.24 -19.70 -34.03
CA LYS A 489 -14.39 -20.87 -34.28
C LYS A 489 -14.60 -21.98 -33.25
N GLY A 490 -14.97 -21.62 -32.03
CA GLY A 490 -15.16 -22.55 -30.92
C GLY A 490 -16.60 -23.01 -30.70
N ASP A 491 -17.55 -22.52 -31.50
CA ASP A 491 -18.99 -22.83 -31.39
C ASP A 491 -19.55 -22.49 -29.99
N TYR A 492 -19.16 -21.32 -29.47
CA TYR A 492 -19.60 -20.82 -28.17
C TYR A 492 -20.76 -19.82 -28.37
N ASP A 493 -21.84 -19.97 -27.59
CA ASP A 493 -23.02 -19.08 -27.66
C ASP A 493 -22.88 -17.81 -26.82
N LEU A 494 -22.03 -17.82 -25.79
CA LEU A 494 -21.89 -16.75 -24.80
C LEU A 494 -20.45 -16.70 -24.26
N VAL A 495 -19.90 -15.49 -24.13
CA VAL A 495 -18.66 -15.22 -23.37
C VAL A 495 -19.03 -14.41 -22.16
N LEU A 496 -18.62 -14.91 -21.00
CA LEU A 496 -18.69 -14.16 -19.76
C LEU A 496 -17.31 -13.60 -19.47
N GLU A 497 -17.25 -12.35 -19.02
CA GLU A 497 -16.00 -11.79 -18.52
C GLU A 497 -15.46 -12.66 -17.39
N ARG A 498 -14.15 -12.88 -17.35
CA ARG A 498 -13.54 -13.81 -16.39
C ARG A 498 -13.87 -13.45 -14.94
N GLY A 499 -14.04 -12.15 -14.64
CA GLY A 499 -14.44 -11.65 -13.32
C GLY A 499 -15.92 -11.84 -12.97
N ALA A 500 -16.77 -12.15 -13.95
CA ALA A 500 -18.21 -12.41 -13.75
C ALA A 500 -18.52 -13.89 -13.42
N VAL A 501 -17.50 -14.76 -13.40
CA VAL A 501 -17.64 -16.20 -13.14
C VAL A 501 -16.69 -16.66 -12.05
N VAL A 502 -17.21 -17.44 -11.09
CA VAL A 502 -16.46 -17.93 -9.92
C VAL A 502 -15.35 -18.90 -10.33
N ASP A 503 -15.61 -19.79 -11.29
CA ASP A 503 -14.64 -20.76 -11.84
C ASP A 503 -14.94 -21.06 -13.31
N VAL A 504 -13.91 -21.43 -14.08
CA VAL A 504 -14.00 -21.84 -15.48
C VAL A 504 -13.04 -23.00 -15.74
N LYS A 505 -13.54 -24.12 -16.27
CA LYS A 505 -12.67 -25.25 -16.65
C LYS A 505 -11.75 -24.81 -17.79
N PRO A 506 -10.48 -25.28 -17.84
CA PRO A 506 -9.50 -24.84 -18.85
C PRO A 506 -9.98 -24.97 -20.31
N GLN A 507 -10.82 -25.96 -20.61
CA GLN A 507 -11.43 -26.15 -21.94
C GLN A 507 -12.42 -25.06 -22.36
N TYR A 508 -12.92 -24.27 -21.42
CA TYR A 508 -13.84 -23.15 -21.64
C TYR A 508 -13.15 -21.78 -21.45
N ASP A 509 -11.88 -21.76 -21.02
CA ASP A 509 -11.10 -20.52 -20.93
C ASP A 509 -10.54 -20.15 -22.31
N ILE A 510 -11.18 -19.18 -22.94
CA ILE A 510 -10.79 -18.70 -24.26
C ILE A 510 -9.75 -17.57 -24.21
N THR A 511 -9.32 -17.13 -23.02
CA THR A 511 -8.46 -15.94 -22.84
C THR A 511 -7.20 -16.01 -23.68
N ARG A 512 -6.52 -17.17 -23.70
CA ARG A 512 -5.31 -17.37 -24.50
C ARG A 512 -5.58 -17.27 -26.01
N GLN A 513 -6.68 -17.85 -26.47
CA GLN A 513 -7.06 -17.82 -27.89
C GLN A 513 -7.40 -16.39 -28.33
N VAL A 514 -8.07 -15.63 -27.46
CA VAL A 514 -8.39 -14.21 -27.68
C VAL A 514 -7.11 -13.38 -27.75
N ILE A 515 -6.16 -13.57 -26.83
CA ILE A 515 -4.86 -12.88 -26.85
C ILE A 515 -4.07 -13.20 -28.12
N GLU A 516 -3.99 -14.48 -28.50
CA GLU A 516 -3.32 -14.90 -29.74
C GLU A 516 -3.98 -14.27 -30.98
N ARG A 517 -5.31 -14.16 -31.01
CA ARG A 517 -6.05 -13.49 -32.10
C ARG A 517 -5.85 -11.99 -32.13
N MET A 518 -5.85 -11.33 -30.97
CA MET A 518 -5.52 -9.91 -30.86
C MET A 518 -4.11 -9.60 -31.40
N ASN A 519 -3.17 -10.53 -31.24
CA ASN A 519 -1.80 -10.40 -31.72
C ASN A 519 -1.62 -10.83 -33.19
N ALA A 520 -2.51 -11.69 -33.73
CA ALA A 520 -2.48 -12.14 -35.13
C ALA A 520 -3.10 -11.13 -36.11
N GLY A 521 -3.97 -10.24 -35.63
CA GLY A 521 -4.57 -9.16 -36.43
C GLY A 521 -3.62 -7.98 -36.64
N ARG A 522 -2.64 -8.13 -37.54
CA ARG A 522 -1.86 -7.01 -38.08
C ARG A 522 -2.57 -6.29 -39.21
#